data_AF-A0A1E5QWF8-F1
#
_entry.id   AF-A0A1E5QWF8-F1
#
_cell.length_a   1.000
_cell.length_b   1.000
_cell.length_c   1.000
_cell.angle_alpha   90.00
_cell.angle_beta   90.00
_cell.angle_gamma   90.00
#
_symmetry.space_group_name_H-M   'P 1'
#
loop_
_entity.id
_entity.type
_entity.pdbx_description
1 polymer ?
#
loop_
_entity_poly.entity_id
_entity_poly.type
_entity_poly.pdbx_seq_one_letter_code
_entity_poly.pdbx_strand_id
1 'polypeptide(L)'
;MKNHKLLFKLLQQPNNQGITLTELLVALVISGIVLTATTSGFINILRANQNVNSKSDQLTSLSRTLVYIQEDIKQAISVEAVTETDDSKCDSTDVDSVNCLKLTYPTADNDDGSGGVIPSCDVPDAIIYYGYQDISSSDSIWFKPGILRRKTFTKVRDDKNTSDRSDDTCSVAESNWITVADGLISVKENDPTSDFPAPNGTIASDDFCSQNDTNWTGSDAIYGADSSGFGGFRFCLEENDPKNRLVRIFLYGNIINGDPIQVDVITFARAGQN
;
A
#
# COMPACT_ATOMS: atom_id res chain seq x y z
N MET A 1 -54.09 14.12 -26.17
CA MET A 1 -53.12 14.72 -27.12
C MET A 1 -53.58 16.10 -27.57
N LYS A 2 -53.32 17.19 -26.81
CA LYS A 2 -53.76 18.55 -27.20
C LYS A 2 -52.95 19.72 -26.59
N ASN A 3 -51.74 19.48 -26.05
CA ASN A 3 -50.99 20.51 -25.31
C ASN A 3 -49.69 21.01 -25.98
N HIS A 4 -49.28 20.45 -27.13
CA HIS A 4 -48.03 20.89 -27.79
C HIS A 4 -48.22 22.09 -28.75
N LYS A 5 -49.48 22.38 -29.15
CA LYS A 5 -49.81 23.48 -30.07
C LYS A 5 -49.75 24.87 -29.43
N LEU A 6 -49.81 24.95 -28.10
CA LEU A 6 -49.80 26.22 -27.37
C LEU A 6 -48.37 26.72 -27.09
N LEU A 7 -47.43 25.79 -26.88
CA LEU A 7 -46.00 26.08 -26.68
C LEU A 7 -45.34 26.61 -27.96
N PHE A 8 -45.69 26.07 -29.13
CA PHE A 8 -45.15 26.56 -30.41
C PHE A 8 -45.70 27.94 -30.81
N LYS A 9 -46.89 28.32 -30.33
CA LYS A 9 -47.52 29.60 -30.67
C LYS A 9 -46.94 30.79 -29.89
N LEU A 10 -46.32 30.53 -28.74
CA LEU A 10 -45.58 31.54 -27.97
C LEU A 10 -44.17 31.81 -28.53
N LEU A 11 -43.65 30.94 -29.39
CA LEU A 11 -42.34 31.07 -30.03
C LEU A 11 -42.39 31.75 -31.42
N GLN A 12 -43.57 32.10 -31.93
CA GLN A 12 -43.77 32.61 -33.30
C GLN A 12 -44.47 33.98 -33.34
N GLN A 13 -44.00 34.94 -32.56
CA GLN A 13 -44.24 36.35 -32.88
C GLN A 13 -42.97 36.96 -33.49
N PRO A 14 -42.93 37.21 -34.82
CA PRO A 14 -41.84 37.96 -35.42
C PRO A 14 -42.03 39.44 -35.09
N ASN A 15 -41.55 39.85 -33.92
CA ASN A 15 -41.33 41.26 -33.64
C ASN A 15 -40.14 41.73 -34.48
N ASN A 16 -40.41 42.40 -35.60
CA ASN A 16 -39.44 43.16 -36.39
C ASN A 16 -38.97 44.45 -35.64
N GLN A 17 -38.74 44.35 -34.34
CA GLN A 17 -38.06 45.38 -33.57
C GLN A 17 -36.58 45.04 -33.63
N GLY A 18 -35.82 45.83 -34.40
CA GLY A 18 -34.37 45.69 -34.46
C GLY A 18 -33.80 45.76 -33.05
N ILE A 19 -33.03 44.74 -32.68
CA ILE A 19 -32.32 44.68 -31.40
C ILE A 19 -31.53 45.98 -31.24
N THR A 20 -31.84 46.73 -30.19
CA THR A 20 -31.09 47.96 -29.91
C THR A 20 -29.68 47.58 -29.44
N LEU A 21 -28.68 48.38 -29.81
CA LEU A 21 -27.27 48.12 -29.46
C LEU A 21 -27.08 47.91 -27.94
N THR A 22 -27.86 48.64 -27.14
CA THR A 22 -27.86 48.57 -25.67
C THR A 22 -28.41 47.25 -25.14
N GLU A 23 -29.40 46.67 -25.81
CA GLU A 23 -30.01 45.39 -25.42
C GLU A 23 -29.08 44.21 -25.73
N LEU A 24 -28.35 44.28 -26.86
CA LEU A 24 -27.27 43.33 -27.17
C LEU A 24 -26.14 43.39 -26.13
N LEU A 25 -25.75 44.60 -25.70
CA LEU A 25 -24.70 44.81 -24.70
C LEU A 25 -25.09 44.20 -23.35
N VAL A 26 -26.31 44.45 -22.88
CA VAL A 26 -26.82 43.90 -21.62
C VAL A 26 -26.91 42.38 -21.69
N ALA A 27 -27.39 41.82 -22.80
CA ALA A 27 -27.44 40.37 -23.00
C ALA A 27 -26.03 39.74 -22.94
N LEU A 28 -25.02 40.40 -23.52
CA LEU A 28 -23.63 39.94 -23.49
C LEU A 28 -23.06 39.98 -22.07
N VAL A 29 -23.30 41.06 -21.32
CA VAL A 29 -22.84 41.19 -19.92
C VAL A 29 -23.49 40.14 -19.02
N ILE A 30 -24.81 39.96 -19.10
CA ILE A 30 -25.53 38.95 -18.29
C ILE A 30 -25.05 37.55 -18.66
N SER A 31 -24.89 37.25 -19.96
CA SER A 31 -24.36 35.95 -20.41
C SER A 31 -22.94 35.72 -19.90
N GLY A 32 -22.08 36.74 -19.91
CA GLY A 32 -20.71 36.66 -19.38
C GLY A 32 -20.67 36.37 -17.88
N ILE A 33 -21.56 36.98 -17.08
CA ILE A 33 -21.66 36.71 -15.65
C ILE A 33 -22.12 35.26 -15.40
N VAL A 34 -23.16 34.81 -16.12
CA VAL A 34 -23.69 33.44 -15.98
C VAL A 34 -22.66 32.38 -16.40
N LEU A 35 -21.95 32.60 -17.51
CA LEU A 35 -20.87 31.72 -17.97
C LEU A 35 -19.74 31.62 -16.94
N THR A 36 -19.36 32.74 -16.32
CA THR A 36 -18.29 32.75 -15.32
C THR A 36 -18.70 31.99 -14.05
N ALA A 37 -19.94 32.21 -13.58
CA ALA A 37 -20.48 31.51 -12.41
C ALA A 37 -20.61 30.00 -12.65
N THR A 38 -21.12 29.60 -13.81
CA THR A 38 -21.25 28.17 -14.16
C THR A 38 -19.89 27.50 -14.36
N THR A 39 -18.91 28.19 -14.94
CA THR A 39 -17.54 27.67 -15.10
C THR A 39 -16.88 27.42 -13.73
N SER A 40 -17.02 28.36 -12.79
CA SER A 40 -16.50 28.19 -11.42
C SER A 40 -17.14 27.00 -10.69
N GLY A 41 -18.47 26.84 -10.79
CA GLY A 41 -19.18 25.69 -10.24
C GLY A 41 -18.72 24.37 -10.84
N PHE A 42 -18.53 24.32 -12.16
CA PHE A 42 -18.06 23.12 -12.85
C PHE A 42 -16.63 22.72 -12.44
N ILE A 43 -15.72 23.69 -12.28
CA ILE A 43 -14.35 23.43 -11.81
C ILE A 43 -14.36 22.81 -10.41
N ASN A 44 -15.21 23.31 -9.50
CA ASN A 44 -15.31 22.75 -8.16
C ASN A 44 -15.85 21.31 -8.17
N ILE A 45 -16.83 21.01 -9.02
CA ILE A 45 -17.36 19.65 -9.19
C ILE A 45 -16.28 18.71 -9.77
N LEU A 46 -15.53 19.16 -10.79
CA LEU A 46 -14.45 18.37 -11.37
C LEU A 46 -13.36 18.05 -10.34
N ARG A 47 -12.95 19.04 -9.53
CA ARG A 47 -11.97 18.84 -8.46
C ARG A 47 -12.48 17.87 -7.40
N ALA A 48 -13.75 17.99 -7.00
CA ALA A 48 -14.37 17.06 -6.06
C ALA A 48 -14.40 15.62 -6.61
N ASN A 49 -14.80 15.45 -7.87
CA ASN A 49 -14.82 14.14 -8.53
C ASN A 49 -13.41 13.54 -8.68
N GLN A 50 -12.42 14.36 -9.03
CA GLN A 50 -11.02 13.92 -9.11
C GLN A 50 -10.51 13.42 -7.75
N ASN A 51 -10.82 14.13 -6.66
CA ASN A 51 -10.43 13.72 -5.32
C ASN A 51 -11.07 12.38 -4.93
N VAL A 52 -12.39 12.25 -5.13
CA VAL A 52 -13.13 11.01 -4.83
C VAL A 52 -12.59 9.82 -5.64
N ASN A 53 -12.33 10.02 -6.94
CA ASN A 53 -11.77 8.98 -7.79
C ASN A 53 -10.37 8.57 -7.32
N SER A 54 -9.48 9.54 -7.05
CA SER A 54 -8.12 9.25 -6.57
C SER A 54 -8.12 8.49 -5.24
N LYS A 55 -9.03 8.85 -4.32
CA LYS A 55 -9.21 8.13 -3.05
C LYS A 55 -9.70 6.71 -3.26
N SER A 56 -10.67 6.52 -4.15
CA SER A 56 -11.23 5.20 -4.49
C SER A 56 -10.18 4.29 -5.13
N ASP A 57 -9.37 4.83 -6.05
CA ASP A 57 -8.31 4.10 -6.72
C ASP A 57 -7.21 3.70 -5.72
N GLN A 58 -6.80 4.62 -4.84
CA GLN A 58 -5.81 4.34 -3.79
C GLN A 58 -6.31 3.28 -2.81
N LEU A 59 -7.56 3.39 -2.33
CA LEU A 59 -8.18 2.38 -1.45
C LEU A 59 -8.21 1.00 -2.11
N THR A 60 -8.54 0.94 -3.40
CA THR A 60 -8.56 -0.31 -4.16
C THR A 60 -7.16 -0.91 -4.30
N SER A 61 -6.16 -0.06 -4.56
CA SER A 61 -4.75 -0.47 -4.64
C SER A 61 -4.27 -1.07 -3.31
N LEU A 62 -4.44 -0.33 -2.21
CA LEU A 62 -4.05 -0.77 -0.87
C LEU A 62 -4.77 -2.05 -0.45
N SER A 63 -6.07 -2.18 -0.76
CA SER A 63 -6.83 -3.40 -0.47
C SER A 63 -6.28 -4.62 -1.21
N ARG A 64 -5.85 -4.45 -2.47
CA ARG A 64 -5.21 -5.54 -3.23
C ARG A 64 -3.83 -5.90 -2.67
N THR A 65 -3.04 -4.89 -2.31
CA THR A 65 -1.74 -5.11 -1.66
C THR A 65 -1.90 -5.85 -0.34
N LEU A 66 -2.89 -5.50 0.48
CA LEU A 66 -3.18 -6.24 1.71
C LEU A 66 -3.49 -7.70 1.43
N VAL A 67 -4.40 -8.00 0.50
CA VAL A 67 -4.72 -9.39 0.14
C VAL A 67 -3.46 -10.13 -0.33
N TYR A 68 -2.61 -9.47 -1.12
CA TYR A 68 -1.36 -10.06 -1.58
C TYR A 68 -0.40 -10.42 -0.42
N ILE A 69 -0.17 -9.50 0.51
CA ILE A 69 0.69 -9.74 1.69
C ILE A 69 0.06 -10.82 2.60
N GLN A 70 -1.27 -10.82 2.73
CA GLN A 70 -1.97 -11.85 3.50
C GLN A 70 -1.78 -13.24 2.91
N GLU A 71 -1.87 -13.40 1.59
CA GLU A 71 -1.62 -14.69 0.95
C GLU A 71 -0.16 -15.13 1.10
N ASP A 72 0.78 -14.19 1.08
CA ASP A 72 2.19 -14.47 1.37
C ASP A 72 2.39 -14.95 2.83
N ILE A 73 1.79 -14.27 3.81
CA ILE A 73 1.85 -14.66 5.23
C ILE A 73 1.18 -16.02 5.48
N LYS A 74 0.07 -16.31 4.80
CA LYS A 74 -0.63 -17.61 4.92
C LYS A 74 0.24 -18.79 4.46
N GLN A 75 1.08 -18.56 3.47
CA GLN A 75 1.97 -19.58 2.90
C GLN A 75 3.28 -19.71 3.68
N ALA A 76 3.65 -18.72 4.49
CA ALA A 76 4.85 -18.74 5.30
C ALA A 76 4.74 -19.73 6.49
N ILE A 77 5.87 -20.38 6.82
CA ILE A 77 6.07 -21.11 8.07
C ILE A 77 6.34 -20.14 9.23
N SER A 78 7.24 -19.18 9.04
CA SER A 78 7.59 -18.20 10.06
C SER A 78 7.46 -16.78 9.52
N VAL A 79 7.12 -15.87 10.42
CA VAL A 79 7.02 -14.44 10.15
C VAL A 79 7.79 -13.73 11.24
N GLU A 80 8.80 -12.96 10.85
CA GLU A 80 9.77 -12.36 11.76
C GLU A 80 9.94 -10.87 11.45
N ALA A 81 10.15 -10.10 12.51
CA ALA A 81 10.72 -8.77 12.43
C ALA A 81 12.23 -8.88 12.38
N VAL A 82 12.86 -8.37 11.31
CA VAL A 82 14.32 -8.33 11.21
C VAL A 82 14.80 -6.90 11.11
N THR A 83 15.81 -6.56 11.89
CA THR A 83 16.48 -5.27 11.83
C THR A 83 17.54 -5.28 10.72
N GLU A 84 17.85 -4.09 10.20
CA GLU A 84 18.97 -3.85 9.29
C GLU A 84 20.29 -4.48 9.79
N THR A 85 20.56 -4.38 11.10
CA THR A 85 21.79 -4.86 11.73
C THR A 85 21.89 -6.38 11.85
N ASP A 86 20.74 -7.06 11.98
CA ASP A 86 20.69 -8.51 12.14
C ASP A 86 20.70 -9.22 10.78
N ASP A 87 20.19 -8.55 9.74
CA ASP A 87 20.05 -9.12 8.41
C ASP A 87 20.34 -8.07 7.33
N SER A 88 21.54 -8.16 6.73
CA SER A 88 22.00 -7.24 5.69
C SER A 88 21.16 -7.27 4.41
N LYS A 89 20.10 -8.10 4.36
CA LYS A 89 19.12 -8.12 3.26
C LYS A 89 18.02 -7.08 3.43
N CYS A 90 17.82 -6.57 4.65
CA CYS A 90 16.97 -5.41 4.92
C CYS A 90 17.70 -4.09 4.63
N ASP A 91 19.04 -4.07 4.77
CA ASP A 91 19.92 -2.95 4.40
C ASP A 91 20.26 -2.94 2.90
N SER A 92 19.29 -2.62 2.03
CA SER A 92 19.64 -2.40 0.63
C SER A 92 19.40 -0.96 0.25
N THR A 93 20.23 -0.42 -0.66
CA THR A 93 20.05 0.93 -1.24
C THR A 93 18.68 1.18 -1.89
N ASP A 94 17.86 0.14 -1.98
CA ASP A 94 16.51 0.16 -2.54
C ASP A 94 15.41 0.35 -1.49
N VAL A 95 15.69 0.18 -0.19
CA VAL A 95 14.74 0.37 0.92
C VAL A 95 15.38 1.21 2.03
N ASP A 96 14.60 2.10 2.62
CA ASP A 96 15.01 3.01 3.69
C ASP A 96 14.52 2.55 5.08
N SER A 97 13.83 1.41 5.15
CA SER A 97 13.27 0.87 6.40
C SER A 97 14.34 0.28 7.31
N VAL A 98 14.38 0.75 8.57
CA VAL A 98 15.21 0.17 9.66
C VAL A 98 14.83 -1.28 9.98
N ASN A 99 13.55 -1.63 9.81
CA ASN A 99 13.03 -2.96 10.06
C ASN A 99 12.28 -3.49 8.84
N CYS A 100 12.49 -4.76 8.51
CA CYS A 100 11.78 -5.45 7.45
C CYS A 100 10.92 -6.58 8.01
N LEU A 101 9.82 -6.88 7.33
CA LEU A 101 9.05 -8.09 7.55
C LEU A 101 9.68 -9.22 6.74
N LYS A 102 10.16 -10.25 7.43
CA LYS A 102 10.74 -11.45 6.84
C LYS A 102 9.72 -12.59 6.93
N LEU A 103 9.45 -13.21 5.80
CA LEU A 103 8.61 -14.40 5.69
C LEU A 103 9.46 -15.58 5.23
N THR A 104 9.38 -16.68 5.96
CA THR A 104 10.11 -17.91 5.66
C THR A 104 9.11 -18.96 5.21
N TYR A 105 9.22 -19.45 3.98
CA TYR A 105 8.30 -20.42 3.39
C TYR A 105 8.79 -21.85 3.65
N PRO A 106 7.91 -22.87 3.60
CA PRO A 106 8.38 -24.24 3.67
C PRO A 106 9.34 -24.56 2.53
N THR A 107 10.49 -25.17 2.84
CA THR A 107 11.18 -26.04 1.89
C THR A 107 10.15 -27.01 1.32
N ALA A 108 9.89 -26.94 0.01
CA ALA A 108 9.30 -28.09 -0.66
C ALA A 108 10.30 -29.22 -0.47
N ASP A 109 9.92 -30.27 0.26
CA ASP A 109 10.73 -31.49 0.34
C ASP A 109 11.07 -31.85 -1.11
N ASN A 110 12.34 -31.64 -1.49
CA ASN A 110 12.86 -32.05 -2.78
C ASN A 110 13.11 -33.55 -2.70
N ASP A 111 12.07 -34.29 -2.33
CA ASP A 111 12.02 -35.73 -2.45
C ASP A 111 11.84 -35.99 -3.95
N ASP A 112 12.95 -35.99 -4.67
CA ASP A 112 13.04 -36.31 -6.09
C ASP A 112 12.67 -37.78 -6.40
N GLY A 113 12.06 -38.48 -5.44
CA GLY A 113 11.66 -39.87 -5.51
C GLY A 113 12.84 -40.84 -5.54
N SER A 114 14.08 -40.37 -5.33
CA SER A 114 15.27 -41.21 -5.42
C SER A 114 15.64 -41.90 -4.10
N GLY A 115 14.92 -41.62 -3.00
CA GLY A 115 15.11 -42.30 -1.71
C GLY A 115 16.48 -42.07 -1.06
N GLY A 116 17.27 -41.13 -1.59
CA GLY A 116 18.56 -40.72 -1.04
C GLY A 116 18.48 -39.27 -0.62
N VAL A 117 18.52 -39.02 0.69
CA VAL A 117 18.75 -37.68 1.24
C VAL A 117 20.08 -37.19 0.69
N ILE A 118 20.07 -36.25 -0.26
CA ILE A 118 21.29 -35.60 -0.74
C ILE A 118 21.68 -34.60 0.37
N PRO A 119 22.75 -34.82 1.16
CA PRO A 119 22.96 -34.09 2.42
C PRO A 119 23.46 -32.66 2.26
N SER A 120 23.78 -32.20 1.05
CA SER A 120 24.52 -30.94 0.84
C SER A 120 23.66 -29.80 0.31
N CYS A 121 22.43 -30.08 -0.12
CA CYS A 121 21.49 -29.08 -0.56
C CYS A 121 20.14 -29.29 0.13
N ASP A 122 20.12 -29.19 1.46
CA ASP A 122 18.94 -28.73 2.19
C ASP A 122 18.60 -27.33 1.64
N VAL A 123 17.88 -27.30 0.52
CA VAL A 123 17.42 -26.08 -0.14
C VAL A 123 16.49 -25.42 0.88
N PRO A 124 16.85 -24.27 1.47
CA PRO A 124 16.03 -23.66 2.46
C PRO A 124 14.78 -23.10 1.79
N ASP A 125 13.77 -23.04 2.62
CA ASP A 125 12.84 -21.96 2.76
C ASP A 125 13.11 -20.78 1.83
N ALA A 126 12.22 -20.58 0.85
CA ALA A 126 12.17 -19.31 0.14
C ALA A 126 11.91 -18.21 1.17
N ILE A 127 12.72 -17.16 1.15
CA ILE A 127 12.59 -16.04 2.09
C ILE A 127 12.10 -14.82 1.34
N ILE A 128 11.14 -14.12 1.91
CA ILE A 128 10.59 -12.89 1.35
C ILE A 128 10.77 -11.76 2.35
N TYR A 129 11.31 -10.64 1.87
CA TYR A 129 11.47 -9.42 2.64
C TYR A 129 10.51 -8.38 2.11
N TYR A 130 9.83 -7.71 3.02
CA TYR A 130 9.08 -6.50 2.76
C TYR A 130 9.76 -5.33 3.46
N GLY A 131 10.05 -4.28 2.68
CA GLY A 131 10.72 -3.08 3.16
C GLY A 131 10.06 -1.82 2.61
N TYR A 132 10.30 -0.70 3.26
CA TYR A 132 9.79 0.60 2.84
C TYR A 132 10.86 1.38 2.10
N GLN A 133 10.45 2.19 1.13
CA GLN A 133 11.30 3.18 0.50
C GLN A 133 10.62 4.55 0.54
N ASP A 134 11.35 5.57 1.01
CA ASP A 134 10.93 6.97 1.00
C ASP A 134 11.49 7.70 -0.22
N ILE A 135 10.66 7.85 -1.24
CA ILE A 135 10.97 8.66 -2.41
C ILE A 135 10.61 10.15 -2.24
N SER A 136 10.18 10.57 -1.04
CA SER A 136 9.87 11.98 -0.71
C SER A 136 11.04 12.94 -0.88
N SER A 137 12.26 12.41 -0.85
CA SER A 137 13.50 13.17 -1.01
C SER A 137 13.78 13.52 -2.47
N SER A 138 13.08 12.89 -3.43
CA SER A 138 13.18 13.24 -4.84
C SER A 138 12.39 14.53 -5.12
N ASP A 139 12.94 15.44 -5.92
CA ASP A 139 12.30 16.71 -6.34
C ASP A 139 11.01 16.52 -7.19
N SER A 140 10.50 15.30 -7.28
CA SER A 140 9.34 14.91 -8.07
C SER A 140 8.04 15.16 -7.30
N ILE A 141 7.38 16.27 -7.64
CA ILE A 141 6.01 16.61 -7.24
C ILE A 141 4.92 15.59 -7.67
N TRP A 142 5.24 14.61 -8.53
CA TRP A 142 4.26 13.68 -9.11
C TRP A 142 4.21 12.31 -8.45
N PHE A 143 5.20 11.96 -7.62
CA PHE A 143 5.22 10.70 -6.90
C PHE A 143 5.10 10.96 -5.41
N LYS A 144 3.97 10.51 -4.86
CA LYS A 144 3.75 10.41 -3.42
C LYS A 144 4.79 9.50 -2.77
N PRO A 145 5.11 9.75 -1.50
CA PRO A 145 6.45 9.59 -0.97
C PRO A 145 6.84 8.16 -0.60
N GLY A 146 5.89 7.30 -0.22
CA GLY A 146 6.21 5.98 0.29
C GLY A 146 5.91 4.85 -0.69
N ILE A 147 6.85 3.92 -0.80
CA ILE A 147 6.73 2.70 -1.58
C ILE A 147 6.97 1.49 -0.68
N LEU A 148 6.07 0.52 -0.71
CA LEU A 148 6.31 -0.81 -0.15
C LEU A 148 6.96 -1.68 -1.22
N ARG A 149 8.16 -2.18 -0.92
CA ARG A 149 8.91 -3.06 -1.80
C ARG A 149 8.96 -4.48 -1.23
N ARG A 150 9.13 -5.44 -2.14
CA ARG A 150 9.30 -6.87 -1.84
C ARG A 150 10.50 -7.44 -2.57
N LYS A 151 11.26 -8.30 -1.91
CA LYS A 151 12.37 -9.07 -2.51
C LYS A 151 12.30 -10.51 -2.05
N THR A 152 12.68 -11.42 -2.95
CA THR A 152 12.66 -12.86 -2.69
C THR A 152 14.05 -13.45 -2.79
N PHE A 153 14.33 -14.41 -1.93
CA PHE A 153 15.57 -15.16 -1.87
C PHE A 153 15.22 -16.64 -1.94
N THR A 154 15.92 -17.38 -2.80
CA THR A 154 15.73 -18.82 -2.98
C THR A 154 17.11 -19.43 -3.09
N LYS A 155 17.47 -20.45 -2.31
CA LYS A 155 18.75 -21.13 -2.63
C LYS A 155 18.59 -21.96 -3.88
N VAL A 156 19.66 -21.97 -4.65
CA VAL A 156 19.79 -22.73 -5.89
C VAL A 156 20.97 -23.67 -5.71
N ARG A 157 20.80 -24.90 -6.19
CA ARG A 157 21.90 -25.86 -6.26
C ARG A 157 22.87 -25.39 -7.34
N ASP A 158 24.15 -25.25 -6.99
CA ASP A 158 25.18 -25.04 -7.99
C ASP A 158 25.51 -26.39 -8.60
N ASP A 159 24.85 -26.73 -9.71
CA ASP A 159 25.15 -27.94 -10.45
C ASP A 159 26.58 -27.85 -11.01
N LYS A 160 27.55 -28.38 -10.26
CA LYS A 160 28.85 -28.70 -10.85
C LYS A 160 28.63 -29.93 -11.73
N ASN A 161 29.07 -29.83 -12.98
CA ASN A 161 28.96 -30.91 -13.97
C ASN A 161 29.93 -32.08 -13.68
N THR A 162 30.04 -32.48 -12.41
CA THR A 162 30.88 -33.57 -11.93
C THR A 162 29.97 -34.71 -11.49
N SER A 163 30.30 -35.93 -11.91
CA SER A 163 29.61 -37.15 -11.45
C SER A 163 29.79 -37.41 -9.95
N ASP A 164 30.70 -36.67 -9.30
CA ASP A 164 30.90 -36.66 -7.86
C ASP A 164 30.04 -35.56 -7.23
N ARG A 165 29.11 -35.98 -6.37
CA ARG A 165 28.09 -35.13 -5.71
C ARG A 165 28.49 -34.73 -4.30
N SER A 166 29.70 -35.07 -3.83
CA SER A 166 30.16 -34.70 -2.48
C SER A 166 30.43 -33.19 -2.31
N ASP A 167 30.60 -32.46 -3.43
CA ASP A 167 31.11 -31.09 -3.46
C ASP A 167 30.09 -30.06 -4.01
N ASP A 168 28.82 -30.44 -4.05
CA ASP A 168 27.73 -29.55 -4.44
C ASP A 168 27.60 -28.41 -3.43
N THR A 169 27.75 -27.18 -3.91
CA THR A 169 27.57 -25.96 -3.13
C THR A 169 26.17 -25.40 -3.36
N CYS A 170 25.60 -24.73 -2.36
CA CYS A 170 24.37 -23.96 -2.52
C CYS A 170 24.70 -22.48 -2.69
N SER A 171 24.15 -21.85 -3.72
CA SER A 171 24.12 -20.40 -3.86
C SER A 171 22.74 -19.85 -3.48
N VAL A 172 22.66 -18.54 -3.21
CA VAL A 172 21.37 -17.84 -3.01
C VAL A 172 21.06 -17.09 -4.29
N ALA A 173 19.96 -17.43 -4.96
CA ALA A 173 19.38 -16.60 -6.00
C ALA A 173 18.52 -15.51 -5.36
N GLU A 174 18.77 -14.27 -5.76
CA GLU A 174 18.04 -13.11 -5.29
C GLU A 174 17.23 -12.51 -6.46
N SER A 175 15.98 -12.13 -6.20
CA SER A 175 15.22 -11.31 -7.14
C SER A 175 15.53 -9.83 -6.96
N ASN A 176 15.16 -9.02 -7.95
CA ASN A 176 15.17 -7.57 -7.78
C ASN A 176 14.02 -7.14 -6.86
N TRP A 177 14.20 -6.02 -6.17
CA TRP A 177 13.10 -5.38 -5.46
C TRP A 177 11.98 -5.01 -6.43
N ILE A 178 10.75 -5.42 -6.10
CA ILE A 178 9.55 -5.06 -6.84
C ILE A 178 8.64 -4.19 -5.96
N THR A 179 7.94 -3.26 -6.58
CA THR A 179 6.94 -2.43 -5.90
C THR A 179 5.64 -3.22 -5.71
N VAL A 180 5.17 -3.29 -4.46
CA VAL A 180 3.91 -3.97 -4.08
C VAL A 180 2.79 -2.97 -3.78
N ALA A 181 3.14 -1.84 -3.18
CA ALA A 181 2.26 -0.68 -3.04
C ALA A 181 3.05 0.60 -3.25
N ASP A 182 2.37 1.60 -3.81
CA ASP A 182 2.83 2.96 -3.95
C ASP A 182 1.83 3.93 -3.27
N GLY A 183 2.23 5.20 -3.20
CA GLY A 183 1.38 6.24 -2.64
C GLY A 183 1.15 6.10 -1.13
N LEU A 184 2.10 5.49 -0.43
CA LEU A 184 2.08 5.44 1.03
C LEU A 184 2.57 6.77 1.62
N ILE A 185 2.27 6.97 2.90
CA ILE A 185 2.71 8.14 3.70
C ILE A 185 4.23 8.12 3.89
N SER A 186 4.86 9.31 3.82
CA SER A 186 6.31 9.51 3.99
C SER A 186 6.76 9.35 5.43
N VAL A 187 8.06 9.15 5.63
CA VAL A 187 8.72 9.39 6.92
C VAL A 187 8.59 10.86 7.38
N LYS A 188 8.45 11.80 6.44
CA LYS A 188 8.37 13.25 6.73
C LYS A 188 6.97 13.74 7.05
N GLU A 189 5.97 12.88 6.87
CA GLU A 189 4.58 13.21 7.13
C GLU A 189 4.25 12.82 8.56
N ASN A 190 3.42 13.63 9.24
CA ASN A 190 3.09 13.40 10.63
C ASN A 190 2.56 11.97 10.85
N ASP A 191 2.93 11.39 11.99
CA ASP A 191 2.53 10.05 12.38
C ASP A 191 1.02 9.92 12.25
N PRO A 192 0.52 9.05 11.35
CA PRO A 192 -0.92 8.88 11.16
C PRO A 192 -1.62 8.52 12.48
N THR A 193 -0.92 7.87 13.42
CA THR A 193 -1.51 7.53 14.72
C THR A 193 -1.81 8.76 15.59
N SER A 194 -1.12 9.89 15.42
CA SER A 194 -1.40 11.11 16.19
C SER A 194 -2.77 11.73 15.87
N ASP A 195 -3.29 11.50 14.66
CA ASP A 195 -4.60 11.99 14.19
C ASP A 195 -5.71 10.92 14.32
N PHE A 196 -5.38 9.69 14.74
CA PHE A 196 -6.36 8.66 15.09
C PHE A 196 -6.48 8.55 16.61
N PRO A 197 -7.27 9.44 17.27
CA PRO A 197 -7.52 9.27 18.69
C PRO A 197 -8.16 7.90 18.91
N ALA A 198 -7.50 7.05 19.70
CA ALA A 198 -8.17 5.93 20.32
C ALA A 198 -9.48 6.47 20.96
N PRO A 199 -10.56 5.67 21.04
CA PRO A 199 -11.82 6.11 21.63
C PRO A 199 -11.68 6.70 23.06
N ASN A 200 -10.54 6.51 23.73
CA ASN A 200 -10.21 7.07 25.03
C ASN A 200 -9.06 8.10 25.08
N GLY A 201 -8.55 8.60 23.94
CA GLY A 201 -7.71 9.82 23.90
C GLY A 201 -6.30 9.74 24.49
N THR A 202 -5.78 8.55 24.79
CA THR A 202 -4.37 8.35 25.19
C THR A 202 -3.77 7.24 24.35
N ILE A 203 -2.93 7.61 23.38
CA ILE A 203 -2.02 6.67 22.74
C ILE A 203 -0.82 6.59 23.66
N ALA A 204 -0.84 5.62 24.57
CA ALA A 204 0.38 5.19 25.22
C ALA A 204 1.18 4.39 24.17
N SER A 205 2.51 4.49 24.14
CA SER A 205 3.38 3.83 23.14
C SER A 205 3.23 2.31 23.09
N ASP A 206 2.60 1.73 24.11
CA ASP A 206 2.19 0.34 24.29
C ASP A 206 0.85 -0.03 23.62
N ASP A 207 0.08 0.94 23.12
CA ASP A 207 -1.23 0.76 22.47
C ASP A 207 -1.14 0.72 20.92
N PHE A 208 0.07 0.53 20.39
CA PHE A 208 0.36 0.72 18.97
C PHE A 208 -0.15 -0.42 18.08
N CYS A 209 -0.25 -1.64 18.63
CA CYS A 209 -0.80 -2.81 17.96
C CYS A 209 -2.28 -3.08 18.30
N SER A 210 -2.83 -2.23 19.16
CA SER A 210 -4.22 -2.25 19.59
C SER A 210 -5.03 -1.22 18.82
N GLN A 211 -6.00 -1.72 18.06
CA GLN A 211 -7.05 -0.92 17.43
C GLN A 211 -8.35 -1.69 17.54
N ASN A 212 -9.42 -0.99 17.94
CA ASN A 212 -10.78 -1.52 18.08
C ASN A 212 -10.91 -2.59 19.17
N ASP A 213 -10.52 -2.25 20.41
CA ASP A 213 -10.65 -3.07 21.63
C ASP A 213 -9.83 -4.37 21.68
N THR A 214 -9.08 -4.71 20.62
CA THR A 214 -8.12 -5.83 20.65
C THR A 214 -6.79 -5.34 21.20
N ASN A 215 -6.42 -5.79 22.41
CA ASN A 215 -5.15 -5.47 23.02
C ASN A 215 -4.13 -6.59 22.78
N TRP A 216 -3.06 -6.30 22.05
CA TRP A 216 -1.96 -7.24 21.79
C TRP A 216 -0.86 -6.96 22.79
N THR A 217 -0.80 -7.78 23.85
CA THR A 217 0.25 -7.66 24.88
C THR A 217 1.51 -8.40 24.44
N GLY A 218 2.65 -7.70 24.34
CA GLY A 218 3.94 -8.33 24.01
C GLY A 218 4.28 -8.40 22.52
N SER A 219 3.62 -7.58 21.70
CA SER A 219 3.80 -7.61 20.25
C SER A 219 5.06 -6.88 19.78
N ASP A 220 5.79 -7.48 18.86
CA ASP A 220 6.82 -6.77 18.09
C ASP A 220 6.18 -5.99 16.95
N ALA A 221 6.53 -4.70 16.87
CA ALA A 221 6.07 -3.80 15.83
C ALA A 221 7.19 -3.56 14.82
N ILE A 222 6.89 -3.81 13.55
CA ILE A 222 7.77 -3.49 12.43
C ILE A 222 7.28 -2.19 11.82
N TYR A 223 8.20 -1.23 11.75
CA TYR A 223 7.99 0.09 11.17
C TYR A 223 8.60 0.14 9.78
N GLY A 224 7.76 0.43 8.81
CA GLY A 224 8.20 0.62 7.44
C GLY A 224 8.64 2.04 7.17
N ALA A 225 9.65 2.59 7.87
CA ALA A 225 10.29 3.85 7.47
C ALA A 225 11.41 4.33 8.39
N ASP A 226 11.16 4.56 9.68
CA ASP A 226 12.21 4.99 10.61
C ASP A 226 12.00 4.45 12.04
N SER A 227 13.04 4.58 12.87
CA SER A 227 13.02 4.19 14.28
C SER A 227 12.14 5.10 15.16
N SER A 228 11.61 6.20 14.59
CA SER A 228 10.72 7.14 15.27
C SER A 228 9.24 6.83 15.01
N GLY A 229 8.94 5.83 14.18
CA GLY A 229 7.61 5.31 13.94
C GLY A 229 6.83 6.01 12.82
N PHE A 230 7.46 6.97 12.13
CA PHE A 230 6.87 7.57 10.94
C PHE A 230 6.96 6.59 9.78
N GLY A 231 5.99 6.59 8.86
CA GLY A 231 6.00 5.65 7.73
C GLY A 231 4.69 5.33 7.05
N GLY A 232 4.83 4.59 5.96
CA GLY A 232 3.73 4.19 5.09
C GLY A 232 3.07 2.87 5.47
N PHE A 233 3.68 2.06 6.33
CA PHE A 233 3.11 0.81 6.81
C PHE A 233 3.58 0.42 8.21
N ARG A 234 2.82 -0.49 8.81
CA ARG A 234 3.12 -1.11 10.10
C ARG A 234 2.70 -2.58 10.09
N PHE A 235 3.55 -3.43 10.66
CA PHE A 235 3.18 -4.80 11.00
C PHE A 235 3.26 -4.99 12.50
N CYS A 236 2.27 -5.66 13.06
CA CYS A 236 2.25 -6.09 14.45
C CYS A 236 2.24 -7.60 14.48
N LEU A 237 3.15 -8.19 15.26
CA LEU A 237 3.26 -9.62 15.47
C LEU A 237 2.88 -9.91 16.93
N GLU A 238 1.99 -10.87 17.19
CA GLU A 238 1.41 -11.06 18.53
C GLU A 238 2.45 -11.51 19.57
N GLU A 239 3.38 -12.37 19.16
CA GLU A 239 4.54 -12.80 19.96
C GLU A 239 5.70 -13.12 19.00
N ASN A 240 6.94 -12.87 19.42
CA ASN A 240 8.16 -13.25 18.68
C ASN A 240 8.46 -14.75 18.84
N ASP A 241 7.43 -15.59 18.71
CA ASP A 241 7.59 -17.04 18.62
C ASP A 241 7.64 -17.39 17.12
N PRO A 242 8.67 -18.10 16.63
CA PRO A 242 8.77 -18.53 15.23
C PRO A 242 7.57 -19.40 14.77
N LYS A 243 6.74 -19.89 15.70
CA LYS A 243 5.50 -20.62 15.43
C LYS A 243 4.26 -19.73 15.42
N ASN A 244 4.32 -18.53 15.98
CA ASN A 244 3.22 -17.58 15.93
C ASN A 244 3.24 -16.86 14.57
N ARG A 245 2.08 -16.86 13.89
CA ARG A 245 1.89 -16.26 12.57
C ARG A 245 0.70 -15.33 12.56
N LEU A 246 0.30 -14.84 13.74
CA LEU A 246 -0.71 -13.80 13.83
C LEU A 246 -0.03 -12.47 13.54
N VAL A 247 -0.36 -11.93 12.36
CA VAL A 247 0.18 -10.65 11.90
C VAL A 247 -0.98 -9.73 11.61
N ARG A 248 -0.90 -8.53 12.16
CA ARG A 248 -1.80 -7.42 11.81
C ARG A 248 -1.05 -6.44 10.95
N ILE A 249 -1.61 -6.14 9.79
CA ILE A 249 -0.99 -5.28 8.78
C ILE A 249 -1.78 -3.99 8.74
N PHE A 250 -1.07 -2.87 8.75
CA PHE A 250 -1.62 -1.54 8.55
C PHE A 250 -0.88 -0.88 7.39
N LEU A 251 -1.61 -0.42 6.39
CA LEU A 251 -1.09 0.39 5.30
C LEU A 251 -1.70 1.79 5.38
N TYR A 252 -0.85 2.80 5.28
CA TYR A 252 -1.25 4.20 5.32
C TYR A 252 -0.97 4.85 3.97
N GLY A 253 -2.04 5.11 3.21
CA GLY A 253 -1.99 5.81 1.93
C GLY A 253 -2.06 7.32 2.10
N ASN A 254 -1.43 8.03 1.17
CA ASN A 254 -1.44 9.48 1.11
C ASN A 254 -2.37 9.99 -0.03
N ILE A 255 -3.22 10.99 0.25
CA ILE A 255 -4.01 11.73 -0.75
C ILE A 255 -3.45 13.16 -0.91
N ILE A 256 -3.33 13.66 -2.17
CA ILE A 256 -2.74 14.99 -2.40
C ILE A 256 -3.70 15.99 -1.78
N ASN A 257 -3.25 16.76 -0.78
CA ASN A 257 -4.08 17.73 -0.06
C ASN A 257 -5.33 17.11 0.60
N GLY A 258 -5.27 15.85 1.04
CA GLY A 258 -6.36 15.17 1.73
C GLY A 258 -5.89 14.39 2.95
N ASP A 259 -6.85 13.94 3.76
CA ASP A 259 -6.55 13.15 4.95
C ASP A 259 -5.93 11.79 4.60
N PRO A 260 -5.02 11.26 5.44
CA PRO A 260 -4.51 9.90 5.37
C PRO A 260 -5.61 8.85 5.12
N ILE A 261 -5.32 7.89 4.24
CA ILE A 261 -6.14 6.68 4.09
C ILE A 261 -5.50 5.59 4.92
N GLN A 262 -6.24 5.00 5.85
CA GLN A 262 -5.80 3.79 6.54
C GLN A 262 -6.56 2.58 6.01
N VAL A 263 -5.84 1.49 5.74
CA VAL A 263 -6.44 0.17 5.57
C VAL A 263 -5.70 -0.82 6.45
N ASP A 264 -6.42 -1.58 7.26
CA ASP A 264 -5.87 -2.61 8.12
C ASP A 264 -6.50 -3.97 7.88
N VAL A 265 -5.73 -5.02 8.17
CA VAL A 265 -6.25 -6.38 8.17
C VAL A 265 -5.50 -7.25 9.17
N ILE A 266 -6.23 -8.14 9.83
CA ILE A 266 -5.67 -9.18 10.69
C ILE A 266 -5.60 -10.46 9.86
N THR A 267 -4.43 -11.07 9.77
CA THR A 267 -4.25 -12.38 9.15
C THR A 267 -3.72 -13.39 10.15
N PHE A 268 -4.26 -14.60 10.05
CA PHE A 268 -3.89 -15.75 10.86
C PHE A 268 -3.52 -16.89 9.93
N ALA A 269 -2.27 -17.34 10.01
CA ALA A 269 -1.85 -18.57 9.37
C ALA A 269 -1.77 -19.66 10.45
N ARG A 270 -2.65 -20.67 10.39
CA ARG A 270 -2.53 -21.83 11.29
C ARG A 270 -1.33 -22.65 10.85
N ALA A 271 -0.47 -22.98 11.80
CA ALA A 271 0.56 -23.98 11.57
C ALA A 271 -0.07 -25.32 11.17
N GLY A 272 0.17 -25.75 9.93
CA GLY A 272 0.10 -27.17 9.62
C GLY A 272 1.11 -27.87 10.51
N GLN A 273 0.63 -28.73 11.40
CA GLN A 273 1.50 -29.69 12.08
C GLN A 273 2.04 -30.61 10.99
N ASN A 274 3.30 -30.42 10.62
CA ASN A 274 4.10 -31.48 10.01
C ASN A 274 4.86 -32.18 11.13
#